data_AF-A0A920UJ82-F1
#
_entry.id   AF-A0A920UJ82-F1
#
_cell.length_a   1.000
_cell.length_b   1.000
_cell.length_c   1.000
_cell.angle_alpha   90.00
_cell.angle_beta   90.00
_cell.angle_gamma   90.00
#
_symmetry.space_group_name_H-M   'P 1'
#
loop_
_entity.id
_entity.type
_entity.pdbx_description
1 polymer ?
#
loop_
_entity_poly.entity_id
_entity_poly.type
_entity_poly.pdbx_seq_one_letter_code
_entity_poly.pdbx_strand_id
1 'polypeptide(L)'
;MNVGQVLETHLGRVAKGLGIKIQEFLELNNPADQIRLFFEKSICCPVAQKHFDSMDDKTFLEFVKKYKPGIHMSTPVFDGAKESDIQRMAEKGRLIKIRSGLAL
;
A
#
# COMPACT_ATOMS: atom_id res chain seq x y z
N MET A 1 20.87 6.43 -15.67
CA MET A 1 19.54 6.20 -15.06
C MET A 1 19.77 5.97 -13.57
N ASN A 2 19.22 6.82 -12.71
CA ASN A 2 19.46 6.70 -11.26
C ASN A 2 18.61 5.55 -10.71
N VAL A 3 19.23 4.64 -9.93
CA VAL A 3 18.55 3.50 -9.29
C VAL A 3 17.32 3.96 -8.49
N GLY A 4 17.38 5.15 -7.89
CA GLY A 4 16.24 5.77 -7.20
C GLY A 4 14.98 5.92 -8.07
N GLN A 5 15.09 6.36 -9.32
CA GLN A 5 13.93 6.53 -10.21
C GLN A 5 13.27 5.21 -10.60
N VAL A 6 14.07 4.13 -10.68
CA VAL A 6 13.55 2.78 -10.92
C VAL A 6 12.75 2.31 -9.71
N LEU A 7 13.28 2.50 -8.50
CA LEU A 7 12.60 2.19 -7.25
C LEU A 7 11.31 3.01 -7.07
N GLU A 8 11.30 4.29 -7.45
CA GLU A 8 10.09 5.14 -7.45
C GLU A 8 9.02 4.60 -8.41
N THR A 9 9.42 4.13 -9.59
CA THR A 9 8.49 3.53 -10.57
C THR A 9 7.88 2.23 -10.01
N HIS A 10 8.69 1.39 -9.35
CA HIS A 10 8.19 0.19 -8.67
C HIS A 10 7.24 0.54 -7.52
N LEU A 11 7.59 1.53 -6.71
CA LEU A 11 6.76 2.00 -5.60
C LEU A 11 5.42 2.56 -6.09
N GLY A 12 5.41 3.34 -7.17
CA GLY A 12 4.19 3.85 -7.79
C GLY A 12 3.27 2.73 -8.31
N ARG A 13 3.85 1.68 -8.89
CA ARG A 13 3.09 0.50 -9.34
C ARG A 13 2.52 -0.30 -8.18
N VAL A 14 3.26 -0.42 -7.07
CA VAL A 14 2.78 -1.03 -5.83
C VAL A 14 1.64 -0.20 -5.22
N ALA A 15 1.81 1.11 -5.09
CA ALA A 15 0.79 2.04 -4.60
C ALA A 15 -0.53 1.92 -5.37
N LYS A 16 -0.46 1.83 -6.71
CA LYS A 16 -1.62 1.61 -7.57
C LYS A 16 -2.28 0.25 -7.32
N GLY A 17 -1.48 -0.83 -7.22
CA GLY A 17 -2.00 -2.18 -6.93
C GLY A 17 -2.72 -2.27 -5.59
N LEU A 18 -2.21 -1.59 -4.56
CA LEU A 18 -2.87 -1.53 -3.26
C LEU A 18 -4.20 -0.77 -3.32
N GLY A 19 -4.30 0.30 -4.13
CA GLY A 19 -5.55 1.03 -4.36
C GLY A 19 -6.63 0.17 -5.04
N ILE A 20 -6.25 -0.61 -6.05
CA ILE A 20 -7.15 -1.59 -6.71
C ILE A 20 -7.65 -2.61 -5.69
N LYS A 21 -6.79 -3.11 -4.81
CA LYS A 21 -7.17 -4.08 -3.79
C LYS A 21 -8.14 -3.53 -2.75
N ILE A 22 -7.98 -2.24 -2.37
CA ILE A 22 -8.98 -1.54 -1.55
C ILE A 22 -10.33 -1.48 -2.27
N GLN A 23 -10.33 -1.22 -3.59
CA GLN A 23 -11.56 -1.23 -4.37
C GLN A 23 -12.25 -2.60 -4.34
N GLU A 24 -11.51 -3.70 -4.52
CA GLU A 24 -12.05 -5.06 -4.39
C GLU A 24 -12.66 -5.31 -3.01
N PHE A 25 -11.99 -4.89 -1.93
CA PHE A 25 -12.51 -5.06 -0.58
C PHE A 25 -13.77 -4.25 -0.30
N LEU A 26 -13.94 -3.08 -0.92
CA LEU A 26 -15.14 -2.26 -0.79
C LEU A 26 -16.40 -2.93 -1.38
N GLU A 27 -16.23 -3.94 -2.24
CA GLU A 27 -17.32 -4.70 -2.86
C GLU A 27 -17.67 -5.98 -2.07
N LEU A 28 -16.89 -6.32 -1.03
CA LEU A 28 -17.13 -7.51 -0.20
C LEU A 28 -18.09 -7.23 0.98
N ASN A 29 -18.54 -8.31 1.62
CA ASN A 29 -19.22 -8.24 2.92
C ASN A 29 -18.23 -7.77 4.01
N ASN A 30 -18.68 -6.85 4.87
CA ASN A 30 -17.88 -6.23 5.94
C ASN A 30 -16.58 -5.56 5.44
N PRO A 31 -16.68 -4.57 4.53
CA PRO A 31 -15.51 -3.95 3.90
C PRO A 31 -14.58 -3.25 4.91
N ALA A 32 -15.13 -2.68 5.99
CA ALA A 32 -14.33 -1.96 6.99
C ALA A 32 -13.32 -2.90 7.68
N ASP A 33 -13.78 -4.04 8.18
CA ASP A 33 -12.94 -5.04 8.85
C ASP A 33 -11.86 -5.60 7.93
N GLN A 34 -12.23 -5.97 6.70
CA GLN A 34 -11.29 -6.50 5.70
C GLN A 34 -10.19 -5.49 5.35
N ILE A 35 -10.56 -4.22 5.18
CA ILE A 35 -9.61 -3.17 4.83
C ILE A 35 -8.71 -2.84 6.04
N ARG A 36 -9.23 -2.82 7.27
CA ARG A 36 -8.42 -2.65 8.49
C ARG A 36 -7.41 -3.78 8.66
N LEU A 37 -7.84 -5.04 8.54
CA LEU A 37 -6.95 -6.21 8.56
C LEU A 37 -5.90 -6.16 7.44
N PHE A 38 -6.30 -5.70 6.25
CA PHE A 38 -5.37 -5.53 5.14
C PHE A 38 -4.32 -4.47 5.45
N PHE A 39 -4.70 -3.33 6.02
CA PHE A 39 -3.77 -2.28 6.42
C PHE A 39 -2.82 -2.74 7.52
N GLU A 40 -3.33 -3.41 8.57
CA GLU A 40 -2.50 -3.97 9.64
C GLU A 40 -1.44 -4.93 9.08
N LYS A 41 -1.87 -5.84 8.19
CA LYS A 41 -0.97 -6.80 7.57
C LYS A 41 -0.02 -6.14 6.58
N SER A 42 -0.44 -5.10 5.86
CA SER A 42 0.30 -4.52 4.73
C SER A 42 1.25 -3.40 5.11
N ILE A 43 0.78 -2.49 5.95
CA ILE A 43 1.44 -1.26 6.37
C ILE A 43 1.52 -1.34 7.90
N CYS A 44 2.61 -1.90 8.41
CA CYS A 44 2.88 -1.95 9.85
C CYS A 44 3.29 -0.55 10.33
N CYS A 45 2.33 0.37 10.40
CA CYS A 45 2.52 1.73 10.85
C CYS A 45 1.59 2.01 12.04
N PRO A 46 2.11 1.98 13.28
CA PRO A 46 1.32 2.18 14.49
C PRO A 46 0.53 3.49 14.51
N VAL A 47 1.05 4.54 13.86
CA VAL A 47 0.39 5.83 13.73
C VAL A 47 -0.84 5.74 12.84
N ALA A 48 -0.72 5.08 11.68
CA ALA A 48 -1.84 4.87 10.77
C ALA A 48 -2.92 3.99 11.43
N GLN A 49 -2.51 2.94 12.13
CA GLN A 49 -3.43 2.04 12.84
C GLN A 49 -4.24 2.78 13.91
N LYS A 50 -3.59 3.56 14.79
CA LYS A 50 -4.30 4.40 15.77
C LYS A 50 -5.26 5.39 15.12
N HIS A 51 -4.88 5.96 13.97
CA HIS A 51 -5.75 6.87 13.25
C HIS A 51 -6.98 6.14 12.69
N PHE A 52 -6.82 4.94 12.13
CA PHE A 52 -7.93 4.11 11.68
C PHE A 52 -8.84 3.70 12.84
N ASP A 53 -8.28 3.25 13.96
CA ASP A 53 -9.05 2.85 15.15
C ASP A 53 -9.82 4.01 15.79
N SER A 54 -9.39 5.24 15.58
CA SER A 54 -10.11 6.44 16.04
C SER A 54 -11.35 6.79 15.20
N MET A 55 -11.55 6.15 14.05
CA MET A 55 -12.67 6.39 13.14
C MET A 55 -13.75 5.31 13.26
N ASP A 56 -15.02 5.72 13.23
CA ASP A 56 -16.16 4.83 12.99
C ASP A 56 -16.10 4.22 11.59
N ASP A 57 -16.72 3.06 11.40
CA ASP A 57 -16.70 2.34 10.12
C ASP A 57 -17.22 3.15 8.94
N LYS A 58 -18.25 4.00 9.12
CA LYS A 58 -18.72 4.88 8.04
C LYS A 58 -17.66 5.90 7.63
N THR A 59 -17.04 6.55 8.62
CA THR A 59 -16.00 7.55 8.40
C THR A 59 -14.75 6.92 7.79
N PHE A 60 -14.37 5.73 8.29
CA PHE A 60 -13.25 4.96 7.77
C PHE A 60 -13.48 4.56 6.31
N LEU A 61 -14.68 4.08 5.95
CA LEU A 61 -15.01 3.71 4.58
C LEU A 61 -14.97 4.91 3.63
N GLU A 62 -15.50 6.06 4.05
CA GLU A 62 -15.40 7.31 3.28
C GLU A 62 -13.95 7.78 3.10
N PHE A 63 -13.12 7.60 4.14
CA PHE A 63 -11.69 7.90 4.07
C PHE A 63 -10.97 7.02 3.06
N VAL A 64 -11.12 5.69 3.14
CA VAL A 64 -10.40 4.75 2.26
C VAL A 64 -10.85 4.82 0.81
N LYS A 65 -12.09 5.24 0.53
CA LYS A 65 -12.58 5.49 -0.84
C LYS A 65 -11.74 6.52 -1.59
N LYS A 66 -11.11 7.48 -0.89
CA LYS A 66 -10.22 8.47 -1.51
C LYS A 66 -8.93 7.85 -2.07
N TYR A 67 -8.56 6.66 -1.60
CA TYR A 67 -7.33 5.95 -1.97
C TYR A 67 -7.54 4.87 -3.03
N LYS A 68 -8.74 4.74 -3.61
CA LYS A 68 -9.02 3.90 -4.78
C LYS A 68 -8.01 4.07 -5.94
N PRO A 69 -7.63 5.29 -6.36
CA PRO A 69 -6.66 5.45 -7.45
C PRO A 69 -5.24 5.01 -7.10
N GLY A 70 -4.93 4.86 -5.81
CA GLY A 70 -3.63 4.45 -5.29
C GLY A 70 -3.38 4.97 -3.87
N ILE A 71 -2.57 4.25 -3.10
CA ILE A 71 -2.19 4.67 -1.74
C ILE A 71 -1.00 5.63 -1.82
N HIS A 72 -1.09 6.78 -1.15
CA HIS A 72 0.06 7.66 -1.02
C HIS A 72 1.14 7.02 -0.15
N MET A 73 2.33 6.86 -0.72
CA MET A 73 3.52 6.37 -0.05
C MET A 73 4.48 7.53 0.16
N SER A 74 4.99 7.68 1.37
CA SER A 74 6.02 8.69 1.69
C SER A 74 7.31 7.99 2.07
N THR A 75 8.41 8.39 1.43
CA THR A 75 9.77 7.96 1.77
C THR A 75 10.59 9.20 2.15
N PRO A 76 11.45 9.13 3.18
CA PRO A 76 12.35 10.23 3.47
C PRO A 76 13.34 10.42 2.32
N VAL A 77 13.67 11.68 2.01
CA VAL A 77 14.57 12.05 0.90
C VAL A 77 15.96 11.38 1.00
N PHE A 78 16.38 11.03 2.22
CA PHE A 78 17.70 10.43 2.48
C PHE A 78 17.68 8.95 2.90
N ASP A 79 16.52 8.39 3.24
CA ASP A 79 16.40 6.96 3.65
C ASP A 79 15.83 6.09 2.51
N GLY A 80 15.13 6.71 1.55
CA GLY A 80 14.54 6.03 0.40
C GLY A 80 13.51 4.96 0.78
N ALA A 81 12.91 4.32 -0.22
CA ALA A 81 12.24 3.04 0.00
C ALA A 81 13.27 1.92 -0.13
N LYS A 82 13.40 1.08 0.90
CA LYS A 82 14.23 -0.13 0.80
C LYS A 82 13.57 -1.11 -0.16
N GLU A 83 14.38 -1.74 -1.00
CA GLU A 83 13.87 -2.69 -2.00
C GLU A 83 13.09 -3.85 -1.36
N SER A 84 13.53 -4.32 -0.19
CA SER A 84 12.83 -5.34 0.60
C SER A 84 11.45 -4.90 1.07
N ASP A 85 11.26 -3.62 1.40
CA ASP A 85 9.96 -3.07 1.77
C ASP A 85 9.03 -2.98 0.55
N ILE A 86 9.56 -2.57 -0.62
CA ILE A 86 8.82 -2.54 -1.88
C ILE A 86 8.37 -3.96 -2.26
N GLN A 87 9.25 -4.95 -2.15
CA GLN A 87 8.93 -6.36 -2.43
C GLN A 87 7.85 -6.90 -1.49
N ARG A 88 7.95 -6.63 -0.19
CA ARG A 88 6.94 -7.04 0.81
C ARG A 88 5.58 -6.40 0.54
N MET A 89 5.55 -5.13 0.13
CA MET A 89 4.30 -4.45 -0.24
C MET A 89 3.72 -4.98 -1.57
N ALA A 90 4.57 -5.27 -2.55
CA ALA A 90 4.17 -5.86 -3.82
C ALA A 90 3.49 -7.23 -3.65
N GLU A 91 4.08 -8.10 -2.81
CA GLU A 91 3.53 -9.43 -2.51
C GLU A 91 2.12 -9.34 -1.92
N LYS A 92 1.91 -8.41 -0.98
CA LYS A 92 0.59 -8.22 -0.32
C LYS A 92 -0.45 -7.59 -1.24
N GLY A 93 0.00 -6.73 -2.15
CA GLY A 93 -0.79 -6.24 -3.28
C GLY A 93 -1.14 -7.30 -4.33
N ARG A 94 -0.71 -8.57 -4.16
CA ARG A 94 -0.81 -9.64 -5.18
C ARG A 94 -0.19 -9.25 -6.52
N LEU A 95 0.79 -8.35 -6.51
CA LEU A 95 1.55 -8.03 -7.70
C LEU A 95 2.58 -9.15 -7.91
N ILE A 96 2.65 -9.66 -9.14
CA ILE A 96 3.65 -10.64 -9.58
C ILE A 96 5.01 -10.23 -9.03
N LYS A 97 5.69 -11.16 -8.32
CA LYS A 97 7.05 -11.01 -7.77
C LYS A 97 7.86 -10.12 -8.71
N ILE A 98 8.30 -8.96 -8.21
CA ILE A 98 9.28 -8.16 -8.94
C ILE A 98 10.48 -9.08 -9.13
N ARG A 99 10.67 -9.59 -10.36
CA ARG A 99 11.81 -10.44 -10.68
C ARG A 99 13.04 -9.60 -10.36
N SER A 100 13.73 -9.94 -9.27
CA SER A 100 15.08 -9.48 -8.96
C SER A 100 16.00 -10.07 -10.03
N GLY A 101 16.03 -9.40 -11.17
CA GLY A 101 16.72 -9.81 -12.37
C GLY A 101 17.07 -8.60 -13.22
N LEU A 102 17.56 -7.54 -12.58
CA LEU A 102 18.52 -6.64 -13.21
C LEU A 102 19.90 -7.28 -12.95
N ALA A 103 20.23 -8.30 -13.75
CA ALA A 103 21.62 -8.47 -14.10
C ALA A 103 21.97 -7.26 -14.98
N LEU A 104 23.02 -6.53 -14.57
CA LEU A 104 23.72 -5.58 -15.44
C LEU A 104 24.17 -6.27 -16.72
#